data_AF-A0A967ARC0-F1
#
_entry.id   AF-A0A967ARC0-F1
#
_cell.length_a   1.000
_cell.length_b   1.000
_cell.length_c   1.000
_cell.angle_alpha   90.00
_cell.angle_beta   90.00
_cell.angle_gamma   90.00
#
_symmetry.space_group_name_H-M   'P 1'
#
loop_
_entity.id
_entity.type
_entity.pdbx_description
1 polymer ?
#
loop_
_entity_poly.entity_id
_entity_poly.type
_entity_poly.pdbx_seq_one_letter_code
_entity_poly.pdbx_strand_id
1 'polypeptide(L)'
;MEECPNLSYVQTLAAGDTDFEQRFIQIIKEEFPDEATLYLSHIRHDEPRAAAEIVHKLKHKFNILSMEKAYAFAVEYEEQLQIGDMKHDLDFRKILDTITRYLKTI
;
A
#
# COMPACT_ATOMS: atom_id res chain seq x y z
N MET A 1 5.24 4.16 -17.76
CA MET A 1 3.93 4.48 -17.17
C MET A 1 3.97 3.99 -15.74
N GLU A 2 4.00 4.92 -14.79
CA GLU A 2 3.77 4.59 -13.38
C GLU A 2 2.30 4.17 -13.22
N GLU A 3 2.06 3.15 -12.42
CA GLU A 3 0.70 2.69 -12.12
C GLU A 3 0.00 3.71 -11.23
N CYS A 4 -1.22 4.10 -11.59
CA CYS A 4 -2.01 5.04 -10.80
C CYS A 4 -3.10 4.30 -10.01
N PRO A 5 -3.25 4.59 -8.71
CA PRO A 5 -4.33 4.02 -7.91
C PRO A 5 -5.69 4.45 -8.45
N ASN A 6 -6.67 3.56 -8.34
CA ASN A 6 -8.07 3.83 -8.69
C ASN A 6 -9.00 2.94 -7.85
N LEU A 7 -10.31 3.17 -7.92
CA LEU A 7 -11.31 2.43 -7.14
C LEU A 7 -12.03 1.36 -7.96
N SER A 8 -11.55 0.98 -9.15
CA SER A 8 -12.28 0.07 -10.04
C SER A 8 -12.56 -1.30 -9.39
N TYR A 9 -11.63 -1.82 -8.59
CA TYR A 9 -11.85 -3.04 -7.81
C TYR A 9 -12.99 -2.87 -6.79
N VAL A 10 -12.96 -1.79 -6.00
CA VAL A 10 -14.00 -1.48 -5.00
C VAL A 10 -15.36 -1.27 -5.65
N GLN A 11 -15.41 -0.52 -6.75
CA GLN A 11 -16.65 -0.26 -7.49
C GLN A 11 -17.27 -1.54 -8.05
N THR A 12 -16.43 -2.45 -8.55
CA THR A 12 -16.89 -3.76 -9.03
C THR A 12 -17.40 -4.61 -7.88
N LEU A 13 -16.70 -4.61 -6.74
CA LEU A 13 -17.07 -5.38 -5.55
C LEU A 13 -18.36 -4.85 -4.90
N ALA A 14 -18.54 -3.53 -4.86
CA ALA A 14 -19.69 -2.86 -4.29
C ALA A 14 -20.98 -3.11 -5.10
N ALA A 15 -20.86 -3.43 -6.40
CA ALA A 15 -22.00 -3.70 -7.29
C ALA A 15 -23.10 -2.61 -7.25
N GLY A 16 -22.69 -1.34 -7.09
CA GLY A 16 -23.60 -0.19 -6.98
C GLY A 16 -23.96 0.23 -5.54
N ASP A 17 -23.47 -0.46 -4.52
CA ASP A 17 -23.60 -0.06 -3.11
C ASP A 17 -22.60 1.05 -2.75
N THR A 18 -23.07 2.29 -2.81
CA THR A 18 -22.25 3.49 -2.49
C THR A 18 -21.85 3.57 -1.03
N ASP A 19 -22.66 3.05 -0.10
CA ASP A 19 -22.33 3.08 1.33
C ASP A 19 -21.18 2.12 1.63
N PHE A 20 -21.18 0.97 0.97
CA PHE A 20 -20.09 0.01 1.01
C PHE A 20 -18.79 0.62 0.46
N GLU A 21 -18.83 1.25 -0.72
CA GLU A 21 -17.66 1.91 -1.33
C GLU A 21 -17.05 2.98 -0.39
N GLN A 22 -17.88 3.84 0.19
CA GLN A 22 -17.43 4.90 1.09
C GLN A 22 -16.77 4.35 2.37
N ARG A 23 -17.30 3.27 2.95
CA ARG A 23 -16.68 2.63 4.13
C ARG A 23 -15.29 2.08 3.81
N PHE A 24 -15.10 1.46 2.64
CA PHE A 24 -13.79 0.98 2.21
C PHE A 24 -12.79 2.12 2.03
N ILE A 25 -13.21 3.21 1.37
CA ILE A 25 -12.37 4.40 1.18
C ILE A 25 -11.97 4.99 2.53
N GLN A 26 -12.93 5.10 3.47
CA GLN A 26 -12.67 5.64 4.79
C GLN A 26 -11.62 4.81 5.55
N ILE A 27 -11.79 3.48 5.59
CA ILE A 27 -10.83 2.58 6.26
C ILE A 27 -9.43 2.76 5.68
N ILE A 28 -9.28 2.85 4.35
CA ILE A 28 -7.97 3.05 3.73
C ILE A 28 -7.38 4.41 4.10
N LYS A 29 -8.18 5.48 4.11
CA LYS A 29 -7.73 6.83 4.46
C LYS A 29 -7.30 6.93 5.92
N GLU A 30 -7.86 6.12 6.80
CA GLU A 30 -7.49 6.04 8.21
C GLU A 30 -6.24 5.16 8.43
N GLU A 31 -6.21 3.95 7.87
CA GLU A 31 -5.13 2.98 8.16
C GLU A 31 -3.85 3.22 7.35
N PHE A 32 -3.98 3.58 6.07
CA PHE A 32 -2.82 3.65 5.16
C PHE A 32 -1.73 4.64 5.62
N PRO A 33 -2.06 5.87 6.06
CA PRO A 33 -1.03 6.82 6.51
C PRO A 33 -0.24 6.33 7.71
N ASP A 34 -0.90 5.65 8.65
CA ASP A 34 -0.28 5.11 9.86
C ASP A 34 0.65 3.94 9.52
N GLU A 35 0.21 3.04 8.65
CA GLU A 35 1.04 1.93 8.16
C GLU A 35 2.24 2.42 7.36
N ALA A 36 2.06 3.38 6.46
CA ALA A 36 3.16 3.98 5.71
C ALA A 36 4.20 4.63 6.66
N THR A 37 3.74 5.32 7.69
CA THR A 37 4.60 5.94 8.71
C THR A 37 5.35 4.89 9.52
N LEU A 38 4.67 3.80 9.91
CA LEU A 38 5.26 2.70 10.67
C LEU A 38 6.33 1.96 9.86
N TYR A 39 6.07 1.71 8.57
CA TYR A 39 7.07 1.16 7.64
C TYR A 39 8.33 2.04 7.61
N LEU A 40 8.17 3.36 7.40
CA LEU A 40 9.29 4.30 7.36
C LEU A 40 10.08 4.32 8.67
N SER A 41 9.39 4.14 9.81
CA SER A 41 10.01 4.03 11.12
C SER A 41 10.90 2.78 11.21
N HIS A 42 10.39 1.61 10.82
CA HIS A 42 11.17 0.37 10.85
C HIS A 42 12.40 0.43 9.91
N ILE A 43 12.25 1.02 8.73
CA ILE A 43 13.41 1.22 7.83
C ILE A 43 14.45 2.15 8.47
N ARG A 44 14.03 3.23 9.14
CA ARG A 44 14.96 4.14 9.84
C ARG A 44 15.67 3.47 11.01
N HIS A 45 15.06 2.46 11.61
CA HIS A 45 15.62 1.69 12.73
C HIS A 45 16.40 0.44 12.31
N ASP A 46 16.59 0.20 11.00
CA ASP A 46 17.27 -0.99 10.48
C ASP A 46 16.56 -2.30 10.90
N GLU A 47 15.22 -2.27 10.92
CA GLU A 47 14.36 -3.39 11.33
C GLU A 47 13.61 -4.01 10.13
N PRO A 48 14.30 -4.66 9.18
CA PRO A 48 13.70 -5.07 7.91
C PRO A 48 12.59 -6.10 8.07
N ARG A 49 12.70 -7.03 9.02
CA ARG A 49 11.65 -8.02 9.29
C ARG A 49 10.36 -7.39 9.82
N ALA A 50 10.49 -6.35 10.66
CA ALA A 50 9.32 -5.61 11.14
C ALA A 50 8.70 -4.80 9.99
N ALA A 51 9.53 -4.20 9.13
CA ALA A 51 9.06 -3.56 7.91
C ALA A 51 8.32 -4.53 6.98
N ALA A 52 8.76 -5.79 6.87
CA ALA A 52 8.09 -6.82 6.06
C ALA A 52 6.64 -7.05 6.47
N GLU A 53 6.36 -7.13 7.77
CA GLU A 53 4.99 -7.25 8.30
C GLU A 53 4.11 -6.06 7.92
N ILE A 54 4.70 -4.86 7.80
CA ILE A 54 3.97 -3.67 7.34
C ILE A 54 3.77 -3.70 5.83
N VAL A 55 4.75 -4.14 5.04
CA VAL A 55 4.60 -4.35 3.60
C VAL A 55 3.49 -5.36 3.30
N HIS A 56 3.38 -6.43 4.10
CA HIS A 56 2.28 -7.40 4.02
C HIS A 56 0.90 -6.76 4.20
N LYS A 57 0.77 -5.80 5.12
CA LYS A 57 -0.49 -5.06 5.31
C LYS A 57 -0.75 -4.10 4.17
N LEU A 58 0.27 -3.36 3.75
CA LEU A 58 0.19 -2.35 2.69
C LEU A 58 -0.16 -2.97 1.33
N LYS A 59 0.41 -4.13 0.98
CA LYS A 59 0.12 -4.79 -0.31
C LYS A 59 -1.37 -5.09 -0.47
N HIS A 60 -2.08 -5.48 0.59
CA HIS A 60 -3.53 -5.70 0.51
C HIS A 60 -4.29 -4.44 0.08
N LYS A 61 -3.83 -3.25 0.50
CA LYS A 61 -4.42 -1.98 0.08
C LYS A 61 -4.11 -1.67 -1.39
N PHE A 62 -2.96 -2.10 -1.90
CA PHE A 62 -2.62 -1.92 -3.32
C PHE A 62 -3.61 -2.65 -4.22
N ASN A 63 -4.01 -3.86 -3.84
CA ASN A 63 -5.04 -4.62 -4.55
C ASN A 63 -6.40 -3.89 -4.52
N ILE A 64 -6.78 -3.33 -3.37
CA ILE A 64 -8.03 -2.57 -3.25
C ILE A 64 -8.02 -1.32 -4.14
N LEU A 65 -6.84 -0.69 -4.29
CA LEU A 65 -6.62 0.47 -5.16
C LEU A 65 -6.32 0.08 -6.62
N SER A 66 -6.56 -1.17 -7.01
CA SER A 66 -6.33 -1.70 -8.37
C SER A 66 -4.90 -1.46 -8.88
N MET A 67 -3.91 -1.56 -7.99
CA MET A 67 -2.49 -1.42 -8.28
C MET A 67 -1.80 -2.79 -8.33
N GLU A 68 -2.06 -3.56 -9.39
CA GLU A 68 -1.58 -4.94 -9.54
C GLU A 68 -0.04 -5.03 -9.63
N LYS A 69 0.61 -4.05 -10.30
CA LYS A 69 2.08 -4.03 -10.41
C LYS A 69 2.72 -3.68 -9.08
N ALA A 70 2.16 -2.71 -8.36
CA ALA A 70 2.60 -2.38 -7.02
C ALA A 70 2.40 -3.55 -6.06
N TYR A 71 1.29 -4.30 -6.19
CA TYR A 71 1.05 -5.51 -5.42
C TYR A 71 2.14 -6.56 -5.67
N ALA A 72 2.42 -6.89 -6.94
CA ALA A 72 3.45 -7.86 -7.30
C ALA A 72 4.84 -7.44 -6.78
N PHE A 73 5.20 -6.18 -6.95
CA PHE A 73 6.43 -5.62 -6.39
C PHE A 73 6.49 -5.74 -4.86
N ALA A 74 5.39 -5.47 -4.16
CA ALA A 74 5.32 -5.56 -2.71
C ALA A 74 5.51 -7.00 -2.20
N VAL A 75 5.02 -8.01 -2.93
CA VAL A 75 5.25 -9.41 -2.61
C VAL A 75 6.74 -9.74 -2.67
N GLU A 76 7.42 -9.35 -3.75
CA GLU A 76 8.87 -9.56 -3.90
C GLU A 76 9.66 -8.81 -2.82
N TYR A 77 9.27 -7.56 -2.53
CA TYR A 77 9.95 -6.74 -1.54
C TYR A 77 9.75 -7.23 -0.10
N GLU A 78 8.57 -7.76 0.23
CA GLU A 78 8.30 -8.41 1.52
C GLU A 78 9.26 -9.59 1.74
N GLU A 79 9.44 -10.47 0.75
CA GLU A 79 10.37 -11.60 0.84
C GLU A 79 11.82 -11.14 1.03
N GLN A 80 12.23 -10.07 0.35
CA GLN A 80 13.55 -9.46 0.50
C GLN A 80 13.77 -8.89 1.91
N LEU A 81 12.77 -8.20 2.46
CA LEU A 81 12.83 -7.68 3.81
C LEU A 81 12.93 -8.80 4.87
N GLN A 82 12.30 -9.96 4.64
CA GLN A 82 12.43 -11.11 5.54
C GLN A 82 13.88 -11.65 5.62
N ILE A 83 14.63 -11.58 4.51
CA ILE A 83 16.06 -11.94 4.47
C ILE A 83 17.00 -10.76 4.79
N GLY A 84 16.45 -9.60 5.13
CA GLY A 84 17.19 -8.40 5.54
C GLY A 84 17.65 -7.49 4.41
N ASP A 85 17.16 -7.67 3.18
CA ASP A 85 17.50 -6.84 2.03
C ASP A 85 16.53 -5.65 1.89
N MET A 86 17.06 -4.43 2.06
CA MET A 86 16.31 -3.18 1.97
C MET A 86 16.54 -2.40 0.67
N LYS A 87 17.19 -3.00 -0.35
CA LYS A 87 17.59 -2.30 -1.60
C LYS A 87 16.46 -1.58 -2.32
N HIS A 88 15.23 -2.06 -2.20
CA HIS A 88 14.07 -1.52 -2.89
C HIS A 88 13.24 -0.52 -2.06
N ASP A 89 13.73 -0.07 -0.89
CA ASP A 89 13.06 0.94 -0.06
C ASP A 89 12.69 2.20 -0.85
N LEU A 90 13.63 2.71 -1.66
CA LEU A 90 13.39 3.93 -2.44
C LEU A 90 12.23 3.76 -3.44
N ASP A 91 12.13 2.61 -4.09
CA ASP A 91 11.07 2.33 -5.06
C ASP A 91 9.73 2.06 -4.36
N PHE A 92 9.75 1.37 -3.22
CA PHE A 92 8.55 1.20 -2.39
C PHE A 92 8.01 2.54 -1.89
N ARG A 93 8.88 3.47 -1.46
CA ARG A 93 8.47 4.83 -1.05
C ARG A 93 7.76 5.61 -2.16
N LYS A 94 8.21 5.48 -3.42
CA LYS A 94 7.52 6.13 -4.55
C LYS A 94 6.10 5.61 -4.73
N ILE A 95 5.88 4.32 -4.49
CA ILE A 95 4.54 3.71 -4.50
C ILE A 95 3.70 4.30 -3.38
N LEU A 96 4.23 4.34 -2.15
CA LEU A 96 3.53 4.93 -1.00
C LEU A 96 3.16 6.39 -1.25
N ASP A 97 4.10 7.21 -1.74
CA ASP A 97 3.86 8.63 -2.06
C ASP A 97 2.80 8.81 -3.15
N THR A 98 2.75 7.89 -4.12
CA THR A 98 1.73 7.92 -5.18
C THR A 98 0.34 7.64 -4.62
N ILE A 99 0.20 6.66 -3.73
CA ILE A 99 -1.06 6.37 -3.05
C ILE A 99 -1.44 7.52 -2.11
N THR A 100 -0.51 8.02 -1.30
CA THR A 100 -0.76 9.14 -0.38
C THR A 100 -1.24 10.38 -1.13
N ARG A 101 -0.70 10.67 -2.32
CA ARG A 101 -1.20 11.77 -3.17
C ARG A 101 -2.61 11.49 -3.66
N TYR A 102 -2.90 10.28 -4.13
CA TYR A 102 -4.23 9.91 -4.62
C TYR A 102 -5.29 9.97 -3.52
N LEU A 103 -5.01 9.44 -2.32
CA LEU A 103 -5.95 9.48 -1.19
C LEU A 103 -6.32 10.90 -0.74
N LYS A 104 -5.52 11.91 -1.08
CA LYS A 104 -5.84 13.33 -0.86
C LYS A 104 -6.75 13.95 -1.92
N THR A 105 -6.89 13.29 -3.07
CA THR A 105 -7.76 13.74 -4.18
C THR A 105 -9.19 13.21 -4.08
N ILE A 106 -9.39 12.17 -3.27
CA ILE A 106 -10.68 11.56 -2.95
C ILE A 106 -11.02 11.78 -1.47
#